data_AF-A0A7R9YGA4-F1
#
_entry.id   AF-A0A7R9YGA4-F1
#
_cell.length_a   1.000
_cell.length_b   1.000
_cell.length_c   1.000
_cell.angle_alpha   90.00
_cell.angle_beta   90.00
_cell.angle_gamma   90.00
#
_symmetry.space_group_name_H-M   'P 1'
#
loop_
_entity.id
_entity.type
_entity.pdbx_description
1 polymer ?
#
loop_
_entity_poly.entity_id
_entity_poly.type
_entity_poly.pdbx_seq_one_letter_code
_entity_poly.pdbx_strand_id
1 'polypeptide(L)'
;LAAEAEWRAATFTPQELASVAWSWAVSDFLPPTLVRALSASVSVLGPDRFVLEERSMLHQFFVSVALQGRAKWLPPLLMLSACREAVVMQVPQHSSQLHTDVSNVLARLGIDHVNE
;
A
#
# COMPACT_ATOMS: atom_id res chain seq x y z
N LEU A 1 -7.88 14.83 -15.77
CA LEU A 1 -7.96 13.56 -15.00
C LEU A 1 -7.56 13.74 -13.54
N ALA A 2 -6.35 14.19 -13.22
CA ALA A 2 -5.95 14.40 -11.81
C ALA A 2 -6.83 15.42 -11.06
N ALA A 3 -7.15 16.57 -11.66
CA ALA A 3 -8.04 17.57 -11.05
C ALA A 3 -9.47 17.06 -10.83
N GLU A 4 -9.98 16.21 -11.73
CA GLU A 4 -11.29 15.58 -11.62
C GLU A 4 -11.31 14.57 -10.47
N ALA A 5 -10.28 13.71 -10.39
CA ALA A 5 -10.11 12.76 -9.31
C ALA A 5 -9.94 13.45 -7.95
N GLU A 6 -9.25 14.58 -7.91
CA GLU A 6 -9.12 15.41 -6.70
C GLU A 6 -10.48 15.89 -6.19
N TRP A 7 -11.31 16.47 -7.07
CA TRP A 7 -12.63 16.99 -6.69
C TRP A 7 -13.60 15.89 -6.25
N ARG A 8 -13.50 14.72 -6.88
CA ARG A 8 -14.37 13.57 -6.60
C ARG A 8 -13.87 12.64 -5.49
N ALA A 9 -12.67 12.84 -4.95
CA ALA A 9 -12.06 11.90 -4.01
C ALA A 9 -12.95 11.58 -2.80
N ALA A 10 -13.73 12.54 -2.30
CA ALA A 10 -14.64 12.32 -1.17
C ALA A 10 -15.94 11.57 -1.55
N THR A 11 -16.23 11.42 -2.84
CA THR A 11 -17.42 10.75 -3.38
C THR A 11 -17.18 9.31 -3.80
N PHE A 12 -15.92 8.89 -3.89
CA PHE A 12 -15.56 7.53 -4.28
C PHE A 12 -15.97 6.53 -3.21
N THR A 13 -16.41 5.36 -3.67
CA THR A 13 -16.48 4.17 -2.83
C THR A 13 -15.08 3.74 -2.37
N PRO A 14 -14.95 2.93 -1.30
CA PRO A 14 -13.65 2.42 -0.86
C PRO A 14 -12.84 1.73 -1.98
N GLN A 15 -13.50 0.90 -2.78
CA GLN A 15 -12.91 0.21 -3.93
C GLN A 15 -12.37 1.18 -4.99
N GLU A 16 -13.19 2.16 -5.40
CA GLU A 16 -12.80 3.19 -6.38
C GLU A 16 -11.63 4.02 -5.85
N LEU A 17 -11.67 4.41 -4.57
CA LEU A 17 -10.64 5.23 -3.96
C LEU A 17 -9.29 4.51 -3.92
N ALA A 18 -9.28 3.24 -3.49
CA ALA A 18 -8.08 2.40 -3.47
C ALA A 18 -7.53 2.16 -4.88
N SER A 19 -8.40 1.84 -5.83
CA SER A 19 -8.00 1.58 -7.23
C SER A 19 -7.42 2.81 -7.90
N VAL A 20 -8.04 3.99 -7.72
CA VAL A 20 -7.52 5.26 -8.26
C VAL A 20 -6.17 5.59 -7.64
N ALA A 21 -6.05 5.51 -6.31
CA ALA A 21 -4.80 5.80 -5.60
C ALA A 21 -3.65 4.89 -6.08
N TRP A 22 -3.90 3.59 -6.18
CA TRP A 22 -2.95 2.62 -6.72
C TRP A 22 -2.57 2.89 -8.17
N SER A 23 -3.54 3.19 -9.04
CA SER A 23 -3.27 3.46 -10.47
C SER A 23 -2.30 4.61 -10.68
N TRP A 24 -2.45 5.69 -9.91
CA TRP A 24 -1.53 6.84 -9.97
C TRP A 24 -0.16 6.52 -9.37
N ALA A 25 -0.11 5.70 -8.32
CA ALA A 25 1.15 5.23 -7.74
C ALA A 25 1.96 4.37 -8.72
N VAL A 26 1.32 3.40 -9.39
CA VAL A 26 1.96 2.54 -10.40
C VAL A 26 2.42 3.35 -11.62
N SER A 27 1.72 4.43 -11.94
CA SER A 27 2.12 5.36 -13.01
C SER A 27 3.28 6.28 -12.63
N ASP A 28 3.79 6.21 -11.39
CA ASP A 28 4.78 7.12 -10.77
C ASP A 28 4.44 8.61 -10.97
N PHE A 29 3.15 8.92 -11.10
CA PHE A 29 2.66 10.27 -11.29
C PHE A 29 1.68 10.61 -10.18
N LEU A 30 2.20 11.30 -9.17
CA LEU A 30 1.47 11.68 -7.98
C LEU A 30 1.46 13.21 -7.86
N PRO A 31 0.46 13.91 -8.38
CA PRO A 31 0.30 15.34 -8.14
C PRO A 31 0.07 15.61 -6.64
N PRO A 32 0.76 16.60 -6.04
CA PRO A 32 0.61 16.94 -4.62
C PRO A 32 -0.83 17.13 -4.14
N THR A 33 -1.65 17.80 -4.95
CA THR A 33 -3.05 18.10 -4.60
C THR A 33 -3.92 16.86 -4.62
N LEU A 34 -3.69 15.97 -5.59
CA LEU A 34 -4.33 14.66 -5.66
C LEU A 34 -3.93 13.76 -4.48
N VAL A 35 -2.63 13.69 -4.16
CA VAL A 35 -2.17 12.89 -3.01
C VAL A 35 -2.85 13.37 -1.72
N ARG A 36 -2.87 14.68 -1.49
CA ARG A 36 -3.53 15.27 -0.32
C ARG A 36 -5.02 14.89 -0.27
N ALA A 37 -5.75 14.98 -1.38
CA ALA A 37 -7.17 14.66 -1.43
C ALA A 37 -7.44 13.16 -1.19
N LEU A 38 -6.72 12.26 -1.87
CA LEU A 38 -6.87 10.82 -1.70
C LEU A 38 -6.51 10.38 -0.28
N SER A 39 -5.39 10.85 0.26
CA SER A 39 -4.96 10.53 1.63
C SER A 39 -5.96 11.02 2.67
N ALA A 40 -6.53 12.21 2.49
CA ALA A 40 -7.55 12.74 3.39
C ALA A 40 -8.83 11.88 3.35
N SER A 41 -9.32 11.53 2.15
CA SER A 41 -10.49 10.67 1.99
C SER A 41 -10.28 9.28 2.61
N VAL A 42 -9.12 8.67 2.41
CA VAL A 42 -8.76 7.38 3.04
C VAL A 42 -8.74 7.50 4.56
N SER A 43 -8.16 8.59 5.09
CA SER A 43 -8.08 8.83 6.53
C SER A 43 -9.45 8.99 7.18
N VAL A 44 -10.41 9.62 6.49
CA VAL A 44 -11.79 9.78 6.98
C VAL A 44 -12.53 8.45 7.04
N LEU A 45 -12.34 7.57 6.05
CA LEU A 45 -13.00 6.26 6.00
C LEU A 45 -12.44 5.28 7.04
N GLY A 46 -11.12 5.29 7.25
CA GLY A 46 -10.45 4.36 8.15
C GLY A 46 -10.31 2.94 7.60
N PRO A 47 -9.48 2.09 8.23
CA PRO A 47 -9.06 0.80 7.67
C PRO A 47 -10.17 -0.26 7.60
N ASP A 48 -11.20 -0.18 8.46
CA ASP A 48 -12.30 -1.16 8.52
C ASP A 48 -13.25 -1.06 7.32
N ARG A 49 -13.17 0.04 6.57
CA ARG A 49 -13.96 0.25 5.36
C ARG A 49 -13.35 -0.35 4.10
N PHE A 50 -12.11 -0.83 4.19
CA PHE A 50 -11.37 -1.41 3.07
C PHE A 50 -11.14 -2.89 3.29
N VAL A 51 -11.36 -3.70 2.25
CA VAL A 51 -11.03 -5.13 2.28
C VAL A 51 -9.53 -5.35 2.10
N LEU A 52 -9.09 -6.61 2.24
CA LEU A 52 -7.67 -6.98 2.20
C LEU A 52 -6.97 -6.48 0.92
N GLU A 53 -7.60 -6.70 -0.25
CA GLU A 53 -7.05 -6.30 -1.54
C GLU A 53 -6.90 -4.77 -1.66
N GLU A 54 -7.91 -4.03 -1.24
CA GLU A 54 -7.90 -2.55 -1.25
C GLU A 54 -6.83 -1.98 -0.31
N ARG A 55 -6.63 -2.61 0.85
CA ARG A 55 -5.54 -2.23 1.77
C ARG A 55 -4.16 -2.48 1.17
N SER A 56 -3.98 -3.55 0.40
CA SER A 56 -2.74 -3.81 -0.34
C SER A 56 -2.49 -2.79 -1.46
N MET A 57 -3.55 -2.38 -2.17
CA MET A 57 -3.48 -1.28 -3.15
C MET A 57 -3.06 0.03 -2.48
N LEU A 58 -3.70 0.37 -1.36
CA LEU A 58 -3.38 1.57 -0.59
C LEU A 58 -1.97 1.52 0.02
N HIS A 59 -1.46 0.34 0.40
CA HIS A 59 -0.08 0.18 0.83
C HIS A 59 0.91 0.66 -0.24
N GLN A 60 0.75 0.21 -1.49
CA GLN A 60 1.62 0.63 -2.59
C GLN A 60 1.55 2.14 -2.85
N PHE A 61 0.34 2.71 -2.77
CA PHE A 61 0.17 4.16 -2.86
C PHE A 61 0.93 4.90 -1.75
N PHE A 62 0.77 4.51 -0.49
CA PHE A 62 1.42 5.21 0.63
C PHE A 62 2.94 5.01 0.67
N VAL A 63 3.46 3.85 0.23
CA VAL A 63 4.90 3.67 0.01
C VAL A 63 5.40 4.66 -1.04
N SER A 64 4.70 4.79 -2.17
CA SER A 64 5.08 5.72 -3.24
C SER A 64 5.06 7.18 -2.77
N VAL A 65 4.04 7.56 -1.98
CA VAL A 65 3.96 8.89 -1.36
C VAL A 65 5.15 9.14 -0.42
N ALA A 66 5.53 8.15 0.41
CA ALA A 66 6.67 8.26 1.31
C ALA A 66 8.01 8.39 0.55
N LEU A 67 8.22 7.58 -0.50
CA LEU A 67 9.42 7.62 -1.33
C LEU A 67 9.60 8.96 -2.05
N GLN A 68 8.52 9.65 -2.39
CA GLN A 68 8.55 10.99 -2.96
C GLN A 68 8.74 12.11 -1.90
N GLY A 69 9.10 11.77 -0.66
CA GLY A 69 9.39 12.74 0.41
C GLY A 69 8.16 13.44 0.98
N ARG A 70 6.98 12.84 0.84
CA ARG A 70 5.69 13.47 1.17
C ARG A 70 4.99 12.85 2.37
N ALA A 71 5.79 12.47 3.37
CA ALA A 71 5.32 11.83 4.60
C ALA A 71 4.21 12.61 5.33
N LYS A 72 4.15 13.94 5.18
CA LYS A 72 3.10 14.80 5.75
C LYS A 72 1.68 14.51 5.24
N TRP A 73 1.54 13.77 4.14
CA TRP A 73 0.25 13.36 3.57
C TRP A 73 -0.04 11.88 3.79
N LEU A 74 0.73 11.20 4.65
CA LEU A 74 0.39 9.84 5.04
C LEU A 74 -0.81 9.86 6.01
N PRO A 75 -1.66 8.81 5.97
CA PRO A 75 -2.76 8.68 6.91
C PRO A 75 -2.23 8.32 8.31
N PRO A 76 -3.10 8.30 9.34
CA PRO A 76 -2.72 7.88 10.69
C PRO A 76 -2.06 6.50 10.71
N LEU A 77 -1.19 6.26 11.70
CA LEU A 77 -0.43 5.01 11.84
C LEU A 77 -1.29 3.75 11.80
N LEU A 78 -2.52 3.81 12.36
CA LEU A 78 -3.48 2.70 12.33
C LEU A 78 -3.85 2.28 10.90
N MET A 79 -3.99 3.24 9.97
CA MET A 79 -4.26 2.92 8.57
C MET A 79 -3.02 2.31 7.89
N LEU A 80 -1.84 2.87 8.17
CA LEU A 80 -0.58 2.36 7.64
C LEU A 80 -0.28 0.93 8.10
N SER A 81 -0.53 0.62 9.38
CA SER A 81 -0.35 -0.73 9.92
C SER A 81 -1.31 -1.73 9.27
N ALA A 82 -2.59 -1.38 9.13
CA ALA A 82 -3.57 -2.22 8.46
C ALA A 82 -3.23 -2.46 6.98
N CYS A 83 -2.71 -1.46 6.28
CA CYS A 83 -2.22 -1.60 4.90
C CYS A 83 -1.02 -2.55 4.82
N ARG A 84 -0.06 -2.41 5.75
CA ARG A 84 1.12 -3.28 5.82
C ARG A 84 0.74 -4.73 6.13
N GLU A 85 -0.13 -4.94 7.11
CA GLU A 85 -0.64 -6.27 7.48
C GLU A 85 -1.34 -6.95 6.29
N ALA A 86 -2.11 -6.19 5.50
CA ALA A 86 -2.77 -6.73 4.33
C ALA A 86 -1.80 -7.31 3.29
N VAL A 87 -0.67 -6.64 3.07
CA VAL A 87 0.38 -7.14 2.18
C VAL A 87 1.07 -8.38 2.76
N VAL A 88 1.35 -8.39 4.06
CA VAL A 88 1.96 -9.55 4.73
C VAL A 88 1.05 -10.77 4.66
N MET A 89 -0.26 -10.61 4.87
CA MET A 89 -1.24 -11.71 4.79
C MET A 89 -1.39 -12.30 3.38
N GLN A 90 -1.01 -11.57 2.33
CA GLN A 90 -1.06 -12.06 0.96
C GLN A 90 0.22 -12.81 0.55
N VAL A 91 1.24 -12.88 1.42
CA VAL A 91 2.41 -13.72 1.18
C VAL A 91 1.96 -15.19 1.20
N PRO A 92 2.21 -15.96 0.13
CA PRO A 92 1.85 -17.37 0.08
C PRO A 92 2.42 -18.10 1.30
N GLN A 93 1.56 -18.81 2.04
CA GLN A 93 1.93 -19.59 3.23
C GLN A 93 2.72 -20.87 2.88
N HIS A 94 2.89 -21.15 1.58
CA HIS A 94 3.68 -22.28 1.10
C HIS A 94 4.93 -21.75 0.43
N SER A 95 6.07 -22.09 1.01
CA SER A 95 7.40 -21.85 0.45
C SER A 95 7.51 -22.56 -0.90
N SER A 96 7.72 -21.77 -1.96
CA SER A 96 8.06 -22.33 -3.28
C SER A 96 9.46 -22.96 -3.24
N GLN A 97 9.79 -23.84 -4.19
CA GLN A 97 11.14 -24.39 -4.31
C GLN A 97 12.21 -23.27 -4.36
N LEU A 98 11.90 -22.17 -5.05
CA LEU A 98 12.77 -21.00 -5.11
C LEU A 98 12.98 -20.36 -3.72
N HIS A 99 11.94 -20.31 -2.88
CA HIS A 99 12.06 -19.80 -1.52
C HIS A 99 13.02 -20.66 -0.69
N THR A 100 12.87 -21.98 -0.76
CA THR A 100 13.78 -22.93 -0.09
C THR A 100 15.22 -22.78 -0.56
N ASP A 101 15.44 -22.62 -1.87
CA ASP A 101 16.79 -22.45 -2.43
C ASP A 101 17.43 -21.14 -1.96
N VAL A 102 16.66 -20.03 -1.90
CA VAL A 102 17.12 -18.75 -1.37
C VAL A 102 17.46 -18.86 0.12
N SER A 103 16.59 -19.46 0.93
CA SER A 103 16.84 -19.72 2.36
C SER A 103 18.14 -20.49 2.58
N ASN A 104 18.37 -21.56 1.80
CA ASN A 104 19.61 -22.34 1.87
C ASN A 104 20.86 -21.51 1.53
N VAL A 105 20.79 -20.61 0.56
CA VAL A 105 21.90 -19.70 0.23
C VAL A 105 22.15 -18.71 1.36
N LEU A 106 21.10 -18.10 1.93
CA LEU A 106 21.22 -17.17 3.05
C LEU A 106 21.86 -17.85 4.27
N ALA A 107 21.47 -19.08 4.58
CA ALA A 107 22.06 -19.87 5.67
C ALA A 107 23.55 -20.16 5.41
N ARG A 108 23.93 -20.49 4.17
CA ARG A 108 25.35 -20.69 3.79
C ARG A 108 26.18 -19.41 3.90
N LEU A 109 25.55 -18.24 3.78
CA LEU A 109 26.18 -16.94 3.98
C LEU A 109 26.20 -16.49 5.46
N GLY A 110 25.66 -17.30 6.38
CA GLY A 110 25.60 -16.98 7.80
C GLY A 110 24.52 -15.96 8.18
N ILE A 111 23.51 -15.77 7.33
CA ILE A 111 22.39 -14.87 7.60
C ILE A 111 21.26 -15.67 8.25
N ASP A 112 21.05 -15.45 9.55
CA ASP A 112 19.95 -16.07 10.30
C ASP A 112 18.59 -15.59 9.80
N HIS A 113 17.70 -16.54 9.55
CA HIS A 113 16.31 -16.31 9.18
C HIS A 113 15.44 -17.47 9.67
N VAL A 114 14.16 -17.20 9.93
CA VAL A 114 13.19 -18.24 10.30
C VAL A 114 12.88 -19.06 9.04
N ASN A 115 13.19 -20.35 9.08
CA ASN A 115 12.71 -21.29 8.07
C ASN A 115 11.27 -21.65 8.43
N GLU A 116 10.32 -21.23 7.59
CA GLU A 116 8.93 -21.72 7.61
C GLU A 116 8.76 -22.93 6.70
#